data_AF-A0A1F3VGE9-F1
#
_entry.id   AF-A0A1F3VGE9-F1
#
_cell.length_a   1.000
_cell.length_b   1.000
_cell.length_c   1.000
_cell.angle_alpha   90.00
_cell.angle_beta   90.00
_cell.angle_gamma   90.00
#
_symmetry.space_group_name_H-M   'P 1'
#
loop_
_entity.id
_entity.type
_entity.pdbx_description
1 polymer ?
#
loop_
_entity_poly.entity_id
_entity_poly.type
_entity_poly.pdbx_seq_one_letter_code
_entity_poly.pdbx_strand_id
1 'polypeptide(L)'
;MKFPKRQTTIAITLISFIFLSLITIWVYQKYFNGPDIVFTPEELERRELYYIVLKEIDHYPPPLISSAVQFFCYKKDQKWCMENAQKLATHHSPIIRTGVAKAMAYNDSDDSFEIIQKLRTDSDEMVRAEAIIALGGHQAEEFYAKVIELQHSVETLSNLEKVALYRTLLFFDKDNEVKQHAFNSLLFFASNGNFLYSQLAREILIDNFSTHPKIIELIQREIIRGDDSKAITKGFKILAEMKSSWPKDNYKILLTSPKLLTVAAAIPILQEICPPDLEKILSNIASRDSTLLTTKAISEVRTKCQQTPQN
;
A
#
# COMPACT_ATOMS: atom_id res chain seq x y z
N MET A 1 40.80 23.33 -42.54
CA MET A 1 41.08 22.06 -41.84
C MET A 1 39.87 21.14 -41.98
N LYS A 2 39.98 20.03 -42.70
CA LYS A 2 38.92 19.01 -42.82
C LYS A 2 39.13 17.97 -41.72
N PHE A 3 38.28 17.96 -40.71
CA PHE A 3 38.28 16.88 -39.72
C PHE A 3 37.88 15.56 -40.41
N PRO A 4 38.56 14.44 -40.13
CA PRO A 4 38.24 13.17 -40.74
C PRO A 4 36.84 12.71 -40.31
N LYS A 5 35.94 12.48 -41.28
CA LYS A 5 34.52 12.08 -41.09
C LYS A 5 34.29 10.94 -40.09
N ARG A 6 35.31 10.10 -39.83
CA ARG A 6 35.27 9.02 -38.85
C ARG A 6 35.26 9.50 -37.40
N GLN A 7 35.96 10.59 -37.08
CA GLN A 7 36.01 11.12 -35.71
C GLN A 7 34.71 11.78 -35.29
N THR A 8 34.01 12.43 -36.22
CA THR A 8 32.70 13.04 -35.98
C THR A 8 31.61 12.01 -35.71
N THR A 9 31.65 10.85 -36.38
CA THR A 9 30.66 9.79 -36.18
C THR A 9 30.80 9.18 -34.78
N ILE A 10 32.02 8.87 -34.35
CA ILE A 10 32.29 8.32 -33.01
C ILE A 10 31.90 9.31 -31.91
N ALA A 11 32.19 10.59 -32.09
CA ALA A 11 31.81 11.63 -31.12
C ALA A 11 30.29 11.75 -30.96
N ILE A 12 29.53 11.69 -32.07
CA ILE A 12 28.06 11.75 -32.03
C ILE A 12 27.49 10.52 -31.31
N THR A 13 27.99 9.31 -31.61
CA THR A 13 27.52 8.09 -30.94
C THR A 13 27.83 8.10 -29.43
N LEU A 14 29.01 8.59 -29.04
CA LEU A 14 29.36 8.71 -27.62
C LEU A 14 28.47 9.73 -26.90
N ILE A 15 28.21 10.89 -27.52
CA ILE A 15 27.35 11.93 -26.95
C ILE A 15 25.91 11.42 -26.81
N SER A 16 25.38 10.73 -27.82
CA SER A 16 24.06 10.11 -27.75
C SER A 16 23.98 9.05 -26.65
N PHE A 17 25.02 8.24 -26.46
CA PHE A 17 25.05 7.22 -25.40
C PHE A 17 25.12 7.84 -23.99
N ILE A 18 25.94 8.88 -23.82
CA ILE A 18 26.04 9.63 -22.55
C ILE A 18 24.72 10.32 -22.25
N PHE A 19 24.08 10.93 -23.25
CA PHE A 19 22.79 11.62 -23.08
C PHE A 19 21.68 10.62 -22.72
N LEU A 20 21.63 9.45 -23.38
CA LEU A 20 20.69 8.39 -23.03
C LEU A 20 20.94 7.90 -21.60
N SER A 21 22.20 7.65 -21.23
CA SER A 21 22.57 7.18 -19.90
C SER A 21 22.24 8.20 -18.81
N LEU A 22 22.44 9.50 -19.08
CA LEU A 22 22.08 10.57 -18.16
C LEU A 22 20.56 10.76 -18.04
N ILE A 23 19.80 10.56 -19.12
CA ILE A 23 18.33 10.50 -19.05
C ILE A 23 17.91 9.29 -18.23
N THR A 24 18.50 8.11 -18.45
CA THR A 24 18.19 6.91 -17.68
C THR A 24 18.54 7.10 -16.21
N ILE A 25 19.69 7.70 -15.87
CA ILE A 25 20.10 7.99 -14.49
C ILE A 25 19.22 9.07 -13.88
N TRP A 26 18.84 10.12 -14.62
CA TRP A 26 17.94 11.16 -14.12
C TRP A 26 16.53 10.63 -13.92
N VAL A 27 16.02 9.81 -14.84
CA VAL A 27 14.77 9.07 -14.67
C VAL A 27 14.89 8.12 -13.48
N TYR A 28 16.00 7.40 -13.35
CA TYR A 28 16.24 6.50 -12.21
C TYR A 28 16.28 7.25 -10.88
N GLN A 29 17.00 8.37 -10.78
CA GLN A 29 17.11 9.15 -9.56
C GLN A 29 15.83 9.90 -9.22
N LYS A 30 15.13 10.43 -10.22
CA LYS A 30 13.88 11.18 -10.04
C LYS A 30 12.70 10.26 -9.73
N TYR A 31 12.67 9.05 -10.31
CA TYR A 31 11.55 8.15 -10.20
C TYR A 31 11.81 6.90 -9.34
N PHE A 32 13.05 6.52 -9.01
CA PHE A 32 13.36 5.22 -8.38
C PHE A 32 14.21 5.26 -7.09
N ASN A 33 14.73 6.42 -6.65
CA ASN A 33 15.47 6.55 -5.38
C ASN A 33 14.60 6.99 -4.17
N GLY A 34 13.28 6.98 -4.31
CA GLY A 34 12.32 7.15 -3.21
C GLY A 34 11.76 5.80 -2.74
N PRO A 35 11.41 5.63 -1.46
CA PRO A 35 11.03 4.33 -0.90
C PRO A 35 9.68 3.75 -1.37
N ASP A 36 8.93 4.42 -2.24
CA ASP A 36 7.72 3.87 -2.88
C ASP A 36 7.46 4.68 -4.17
N ILE A 37 7.63 4.06 -5.35
CA ILE A 37 7.30 4.70 -6.63
C ILE A 37 5.78 4.62 -6.83
N VAL A 38 5.09 5.72 -6.54
CA VAL A 38 3.70 5.92 -6.96
C VAL A 38 3.74 6.98 -8.07
N PHE A 39 3.71 6.55 -9.33
CA PHE A 39 3.41 7.49 -10.42
C PHE A 39 2.04 8.11 -10.14
N THR A 40 1.90 9.42 -10.29
CA THR A 40 0.59 10.03 -10.08
C THR A 40 -0.37 9.55 -11.19
N PRO A 41 -1.67 9.39 -10.89
CA PRO A 41 -2.67 9.06 -11.91
C PRO A 41 -2.61 9.98 -13.14
N GLU A 42 -2.22 11.25 -12.98
CA GLU A 42 -2.07 12.23 -14.05
C GLU A 42 -0.83 12.02 -14.93
N GLU A 43 0.30 11.54 -14.37
CA GLU A 43 1.49 11.17 -15.15
C GLU A 43 1.25 9.91 -16.00
N LEU A 44 0.36 9.03 -15.51
CA LEU A 44 -0.03 7.76 -16.11
C LEU A 44 -1.20 7.86 -17.10
N GLU A 45 -1.91 8.99 -17.15
CA GLU A 45 -3.06 9.18 -18.04
C GLU A 45 -2.71 9.22 -19.53
N ARG A 46 -1.42 9.33 -19.88
CA ARG A 46 -0.97 9.18 -21.27
C ARG A 46 -1.07 7.72 -21.69
N ARG A 47 -2.25 7.34 -22.20
CA ARG A 47 -2.61 6.02 -22.76
C ARG A 47 -1.47 5.35 -23.56
N GLU A 48 -0.72 6.13 -24.32
CA GLU A 48 0.39 5.65 -25.15
C GLU A 48 1.54 5.07 -24.32
N LEU A 49 1.88 5.69 -23.20
CA LEU A 49 3.01 5.26 -22.36
C LEU A 49 2.80 3.82 -21.85
N TYR A 50 1.56 3.55 -21.49
CA TYR A 50 1.13 2.34 -20.85
C TYR A 50 0.99 1.19 -21.86
N TYR A 51 0.47 1.48 -23.06
CA TYR A 51 0.52 0.55 -24.19
C TYR A 51 1.96 0.24 -24.64
N ILE A 52 2.86 1.24 -24.61
CA ILE A 52 4.28 1.05 -24.92
C ILE A 52 4.95 0.17 -23.87
N VAL A 53 4.70 0.42 -22.57
CA VAL A 53 5.21 -0.41 -21.46
C VAL A 53 4.82 -1.88 -21.62
N LEU A 54 3.59 -2.14 -22.06
CA LEU A 54 3.08 -3.50 -22.21
C LEU A 54 3.53 -4.19 -23.51
N LYS A 55 3.77 -3.43 -24.58
CA LYS A 55 4.39 -3.96 -25.80
C LYS A 55 5.85 -4.34 -25.60
N GLU A 56 6.54 -3.60 -24.74
CA GLU A 56 7.96 -3.75 -24.45
C GLU A 56 8.16 -4.28 -23.02
N ILE A 57 7.36 -5.27 -22.62
CA ILE A 57 7.30 -5.74 -21.24
C ILE A 57 8.65 -6.21 -20.69
N ASP A 58 9.54 -6.71 -21.55
CA ASP A 58 10.86 -7.16 -21.16
C ASP A 58 11.86 -5.99 -20.93
N HIS A 59 11.50 -4.77 -21.34
CA HIS A 59 12.34 -3.58 -21.27
C HIS A 59 12.04 -2.67 -20.07
N TYR A 60 10.96 -2.94 -19.32
CA TYR A 60 10.54 -2.09 -18.20
C TYR A 60 10.69 -2.80 -16.84
N PRO A 61 10.85 -2.03 -15.75
CA PRO A 61 10.88 -2.60 -14.41
C PRO A 61 9.58 -3.33 -14.06
N PRO A 62 9.63 -4.53 -13.45
CA PRO A 62 8.43 -5.30 -13.10
C PRO A 62 7.35 -4.54 -12.29
N PRO A 63 7.68 -3.63 -11.35
CA PRO A 63 6.66 -2.86 -10.64
C PRO A 63 5.84 -1.95 -11.55
N LEU A 64 6.48 -1.29 -12.53
CA LEU A 64 5.79 -0.43 -13.48
C LEU A 64 4.83 -1.24 -14.35
N ILE A 65 5.25 -2.42 -14.79
CA ILE A 65 4.43 -3.34 -15.59
C ILE A 65 3.24 -3.84 -14.77
N SER A 66 3.47 -4.24 -13.51
CA SER A 66 2.41 -4.68 -12.61
C SER A 66 1.34 -3.62 -12.41
N SER A 67 1.73 -2.37 -12.19
CA SER A 67 0.82 -1.22 -12.11
C SER A 67 0.09 -0.96 -13.43
N ALA A 68 0.78 -1.10 -14.56
CA ALA A 68 0.17 -0.98 -15.89
C ALA A 68 -0.94 -2.00 -16.10
N VAL A 69 -0.65 -3.28 -15.82
CA VAL A 69 -1.62 -4.38 -15.96
C VAL A 69 -2.86 -4.10 -15.11
N GLN A 70 -2.69 -3.75 -13.84
CA GLN A 70 -3.80 -3.40 -12.95
C GLN A 70 -4.63 -2.23 -13.49
N PHE A 71 -3.98 -1.15 -13.94
CA PHE A 71 -4.65 0.02 -14.45
C PHE A 71 -5.50 -0.27 -15.71
N PHE A 72 -4.94 -1.01 -16.68
CA PHE A 72 -5.65 -1.31 -17.93
C PHE A 72 -6.87 -2.19 -17.71
N CYS A 73 -6.70 -3.24 -16.91
CA CYS A 73 -7.77 -4.16 -16.58
C CYS A 73 -8.90 -3.48 -15.81
N TYR A 74 -8.57 -2.55 -14.90
CA TYR A 74 -9.59 -1.83 -14.13
C TYR A 74 -10.33 -0.75 -14.93
N LYS A 75 -9.65 0.02 -15.80
CA LYS A 75 -10.21 1.28 -16.33
C LYS A 75 -10.60 1.30 -17.80
N LYS A 76 -10.05 0.43 -18.66
CA LYS A 76 -10.01 0.75 -20.09
C LYS A 76 -10.37 -0.36 -21.05
N ASP A 77 -9.82 -1.57 -20.88
CA ASP A 77 -9.89 -2.57 -21.94
C ASP A 77 -9.88 -3.99 -21.36
N GLN A 78 -11.07 -4.48 -21.01
CA GLN A 78 -11.26 -5.85 -20.53
C GLN A 78 -10.83 -6.88 -21.56
N LYS A 79 -10.99 -6.59 -22.86
CA LYS A 79 -10.61 -7.51 -23.93
C LYS A 79 -9.09 -7.66 -23.99
N TRP A 80 -8.36 -6.54 -24.07
CA TRP A 80 -6.89 -6.56 -24.03
C TRP A 80 -6.39 -7.23 -22.74
N CYS A 81 -7.04 -6.92 -21.62
CA CYS A 81 -6.71 -7.50 -20.32
C CYS A 81 -6.76 -9.02 -20.38
N MET A 82 -7.86 -9.61 -20.86
CA MET A 82 -7.99 -11.08 -20.94
C MET A 82 -7.04 -11.70 -21.96
N GLU A 83 -6.89 -11.10 -23.14
CA GLU A 83 -5.98 -11.58 -24.19
C GLU A 83 -4.52 -11.66 -23.69
N ASN A 84 -4.11 -10.76 -22.79
CA ASN A 84 -2.73 -10.69 -22.30
C ASN A 84 -2.55 -11.32 -20.93
N ALA A 85 -3.56 -11.32 -20.06
CA ALA A 85 -3.48 -11.84 -18.70
C ALA A 85 -3.02 -13.29 -18.68
N GLN A 86 -3.44 -14.12 -19.63
CA GLN A 86 -3.05 -15.53 -19.67
C GLN A 86 -1.55 -15.72 -19.97
N LYS A 87 -0.99 -14.89 -20.87
CA LYS A 87 0.46 -14.84 -21.12
C LYS A 87 1.19 -14.34 -19.88
N LEU A 88 0.73 -13.23 -19.30
CA LEU A 88 1.38 -12.58 -18.17
C LEU A 88 1.29 -13.38 -16.87
N ALA A 89 0.26 -14.21 -16.70
CA ALA A 89 0.11 -15.14 -15.59
C ALA A 89 1.19 -16.24 -15.57
N THR A 90 1.96 -16.39 -16.64
CA THR A 90 3.12 -17.30 -16.72
C THR A 90 4.46 -16.58 -16.81
N HIS A 91 4.46 -15.25 -16.67
CA HIS A 91 5.66 -14.46 -16.77
C HIS A 91 6.67 -14.83 -15.68
N HIS A 92 7.98 -14.85 -15.98
CA HIS A 92 9.02 -15.29 -15.04
C HIS A 92 9.06 -14.45 -13.74
N SER A 93 8.76 -13.16 -13.83
CA SER A 93 8.71 -12.25 -12.68
C SER A 93 7.41 -12.41 -11.86
N PRO A 94 7.52 -12.74 -10.55
CA PRO A 94 6.35 -12.87 -9.67
C PRO A 94 5.62 -11.54 -9.43
N ILE A 95 6.31 -10.40 -9.56
CA ILE A 95 5.70 -9.06 -9.43
C ILE A 95 4.66 -8.82 -10.55
N ILE A 96 4.97 -9.28 -11.76
CA ILE A 96 4.04 -9.17 -12.90
C ILE A 96 2.86 -10.12 -12.69
N ARG A 97 3.11 -11.38 -12.30
CA ARG A 97 2.03 -12.35 -12.01
C ARG A 97 1.12 -11.89 -10.87
N THR A 98 1.69 -11.25 -9.85
CA THR A 98 0.94 -10.57 -8.78
C THR A 98 0.06 -9.45 -9.33
N GLY A 99 0.58 -8.65 -10.27
CA GLY A 99 -0.20 -7.61 -10.95
C GLY A 99 -1.37 -8.18 -11.74
N VAL A 100 -1.17 -9.34 -12.38
CA VAL A 100 -2.24 -10.07 -13.06
C VAL A 100 -3.30 -10.55 -12.07
N ALA A 101 -2.91 -11.17 -10.95
CA ALA A 101 -3.87 -11.60 -9.92
C ALA A 101 -4.75 -10.44 -9.44
N LYS A 102 -4.14 -9.30 -9.09
CA LYS A 102 -4.85 -8.07 -8.70
C LYS A 102 -5.80 -7.56 -9.78
N ALA A 103 -5.34 -7.60 -11.03
CA ALA A 103 -6.13 -7.14 -12.16
C ALA A 103 -7.37 -8.02 -12.41
N MET A 104 -7.26 -9.34 -12.23
CA MET A 104 -8.36 -10.28 -12.41
C MET A 104 -9.50 -10.04 -11.41
N ALA A 105 -9.20 -9.52 -10.22
CA ALA A 105 -10.21 -9.16 -9.21
C ALA A 105 -11.28 -8.16 -9.71
N TYR A 106 -11.04 -7.49 -10.83
CA TYR A 106 -11.94 -6.50 -11.44
C TYR A 106 -12.65 -7.00 -12.71
N ASN A 107 -12.52 -8.28 -13.05
CA ASN A 107 -13.06 -8.84 -14.28
C ASN A 107 -13.95 -10.06 -14.02
N ASP A 108 -15.26 -9.92 -14.13
CA ASP A 108 -16.24 -10.99 -13.83
C ASP A 108 -16.43 -12.02 -14.97
N SER A 109 -15.37 -12.40 -15.69
CA SER A 109 -15.44 -13.42 -16.75
C SER A 109 -14.99 -14.81 -16.27
N ASP A 110 -15.52 -15.87 -16.88
CA ASP A 110 -15.09 -17.25 -16.62
C ASP A 110 -13.58 -17.42 -16.85
N ASP A 111 -13.03 -16.74 -17.86
CA ASP A 111 -11.60 -16.71 -18.15
C ASP A 111 -10.78 -16.13 -16.96
N SER A 112 -11.32 -15.16 -16.23
CA SER A 112 -10.64 -14.58 -15.07
C SER A 112 -10.59 -15.57 -13.92
N PHE A 113 -11.67 -16.34 -13.72
CA PHE A 113 -11.72 -17.40 -12.74
C PHE A 113 -10.64 -18.45 -13.03
N GLU A 114 -10.52 -18.91 -14.27
CA GLU A 114 -9.48 -19.88 -14.66
C GLU A 114 -8.06 -19.35 -14.39
N ILE A 115 -7.79 -18.09 -14.73
CA ILE A 115 -6.50 -17.45 -14.47
C ILE A 115 -6.22 -17.36 -12.97
N ILE A 116 -7.21 -16.96 -12.16
CA ILE A 116 -7.06 -16.90 -10.69
C ILE A 116 -6.77 -18.29 -10.13
N GLN A 117 -7.47 -19.33 -10.58
CA GLN A 117 -7.23 -20.71 -10.11
C GLN A 117 -5.82 -21.20 -10.45
N LYS A 118 -5.31 -20.84 -11.63
CA LYS A 118 -3.93 -21.14 -12.00
C LYS A 118 -2.94 -20.45 -11.06
N LEU A 119 -3.10 -19.13 -10.85
CA LEU A 119 -2.23 -18.33 -9.99
C LEU A 119 -2.29 -18.73 -8.51
N ARG A 120 -3.37 -19.35 -8.06
CA ARG A 120 -3.46 -19.92 -6.71
C ARG A 120 -2.54 -21.09 -6.45
N THR A 121 -2.00 -21.71 -7.49
CA THR A 121 -1.01 -22.81 -7.36
C THR A 121 0.40 -22.36 -7.75
N ASP A 122 0.61 -21.04 -7.86
CA ASP A 122 1.90 -20.47 -8.23
C ASP A 122 3.00 -20.83 -7.22
N SER A 123 4.23 -20.96 -7.69
CA SER A 123 5.39 -21.21 -6.84
C SER A 123 5.64 -20.07 -5.83
N ASP A 124 5.24 -18.84 -6.17
CA ASP A 124 5.47 -17.66 -5.35
C ASP A 124 4.30 -17.41 -4.37
N GLU A 125 4.61 -17.29 -3.08
CA GLU A 125 3.63 -17.10 -2.00
C GLU A 125 2.79 -15.82 -2.17
N MET A 126 3.39 -14.72 -2.64
CA MET A 126 2.69 -13.46 -2.84
C MET A 126 1.68 -13.57 -3.98
N VAL A 127 2.05 -14.25 -5.06
CA VAL A 127 1.15 -14.49 -6.19
C VAL A 127 -0.06 -15.30 -5.74
N ARG A 128 0.15 -16.38 -4.96
CA ARG A 128 -0.96 -17.18 -4.43
C ARG A 128 -1.88 -16.38 -3.50
N ALA A 129 -1.31 -15.59 -2.58
CA ALA A 129 -2.08 -14.76 -1.66
C ALA A 129 -2.94 -13.72 -2.39
N GLU A 130 -2.38 -13.07 -3.41
CA GLU A 130 -3.10 -12.08 -4.21
C GLU A 130 -4.16 -12.73 -5.11
N ALA A 131 -3.95 -13.98 -5.57
CA ALA A 131 -4.98 -14.76 -6.24
C ALA A 131 -6.13 -15.13 -5.28
N ILE A 132 -5.87 -15.41 -4.00
CA ILE A 132 -6.91 -15.59 -2.98
C ILE A 132 -7.68 -14.29 -2.73
N ILE A 133 -7.00 -13.14 -2.70
CA ILE A 133 -7.66 -11.82 -2.60
C ILE A 133 -8.55 -11.56 -3.81
N ALA A 134 -8.06 -11.88 -5.01
CA ALA A 134 -8.79 -11.68 -6.24
C ALA A 134 -10.13 -12.42 -6.25
N LEU A 135 -10.21 -13.61 -5.63
CA LEU A 135 -11.49 -14.32 -5.50
C LEU A 135 -12.58 -13.49 -4.81
N GLY A 136 -12.22 -12.62 -3.86
CA GLY A 136 -13.15 -11.73 -3.17
C GLY A 136 -13.59 -10.50 -3.96
N GLY A 137 -12.96 -10.23 -5.11
CA GLY A 137 -13.36 -9.15 -6.02
C GLY A 137 -14.67 -9.43 -6.76
N HIS A 138 -15.13 -10.68 -6.75
CA HIS A 138 -16.26 -11.16 -7.55
C HIS A 138 -17.46 -11.50 -6.67
N GLN A 139 -18.66 -11.27 -7.21
CA GLN A 139 -19.93 -11.58 -6.53
C GLN A 139 -20.52 -12.94 -6.92
N ALA A 140 -19.94 -13.61 -7.94
CA ALA A 140 -20.40 -14.89 -8.43
C ALA A 140 -20.27 -16.01 -7.39
N GLU A 141 -21.22 -16.94 -7.37
CA GLU A 141 -21.34 -17.97 -6.34
C GLU A 141 -20.18 -18.97 -6.35
N GLU A 142 -19.67 -19.32 -7.53
CA GLU A 142 -18.50 -20.19 -7.71
C GLU A 142 -17.21 -19.64 -7.07
N PHE A 143 -17.02 -18.32 -7.07
CA PHE A 143 -15.89 -17.68 -6.40
C PHE A 143 -16.00 -17.84 -4.88
N TYR A 144 -17.19 -17.57 -4.33
CA TYR A 144 -17.46 -17.79 -2.92
C TYR A 144 -17.29 -19.26 -2.51
N ALA A 145 -17.85 -20.19 -3.29
CA ALA A 145 -17.70 -21.62 -3.04
C ALA A 145 -16.23 -22.03 -2.96
N LYS A 146 -15.39 -21.46 -3.84
CA LYS A 146 -13.96 -21.73 -3.82
C LYS A 146 -13.25 -21.16 -2.59
N VAL A 147 -13.66 -19.99 -2.12
CA VAL A 147 -13.13 -19.40 -0.88
C VAL A 147 -13.52 -20.24 0.34
N ILE A 148 -14.71 -20.83 0.36
CA ILE A 148 -15.11 -21.77 1.42
C ILE A 148 -14.33 -23.09 1.35
N GLU A 149 -14.06 -23.62 0.16
CA GLU A 149 -13.17 -24.78 0.00
C GLU A 149 -11.76 -24.50 0.57
N LEU A 150 -11.24 -23.30 0.32
CA LEU A 150 -9.98 -22.83 0.90
C LEU A 150 -10.02 -22.76 2.42
N GLN A 151 -11.14 -22.32 3.00
CA GLN A 151 -11.34 -22.27 4.44
C GLN A 151 -11.27 -23.66 5.08
N HIS A 152 -11.83 -24.68 4.44
CA HIS A 152 -11.74 -26.06 4.93
C HIS A 152 -10.31 -26.65 4.84
N SER A 153 -9.47 -26.09 3.96
CA SER A 153 -8.07 -26.48 3.78
C SER A 153 -7.10 -25.43 4.33
N VAL A 154 -7.54 -24.57 5.24
CA VAL A 154 -6.75 -23.42 5.72
C VAL A 154 -5.41 -23.83 6.31
N GLU A 155 -5.29 -25.02 6.91
CA GLU A 155 -4.04 -25.47 7.51
C GLU A 155 -2.93 -25.77 6.50
N THR A 156 -3.25 -25.97 5.22
CA THR A 156 -2.24 -26.16 4.18
C THR A 156 -1.71 -24.84 3.62
N LEU A 157 -2.34 -23.71 3.98
CA LEU A 157 -1.98 -22.39 3.49
C LEU A 157 -0.81 -21.81 4.30
N SER A 158 0.07 -21.05 3.63
CA SER A 158 1.04 -20.21 4.32
C SER A 158 0.36 -19.13 5.16
N ASN A 159 1.10 -18.49 6.06
CA ASN A 159 0.55 -17.40 6.89
C ASN A 159 0.08 -16.21 6.05
N LEU A 160 0.75 -15.89 4.93
CA LEU A 160 0.30 -14.83 4.03
C LEU A 160 -1.03 -15.20 3.37
N GLU A 161 -1.12 -16.43 2.87
CA GLU A 161 -2.34 -16.96 2.24
C GLU A 161 -3.49 -17.05 3.24
N LYS A 162 -3.23 -17.37 4.51
CA LYS A 162 -4.23 -17.33 5.60
C LYS A 162 -4.77 -15.91 5.80
N VAL A 163 -3.90 -14.90 5.92
CA VAL A 163 -4.34 -13.49 6.08
C VAL A 163 -5.12 -13.02 4.85
N ALA A 164 -4.67 -13.38 3.64
CA ALA A 164 -5.39 -13.11 2.39
C ALA A 164 -6.78 -13.77 2.38
N LEU A 165 -6.88 -15.04 2.78
CA LEU A 165 -8.15 -15.75 2.86
C LEU A 165 -9.11 -15.06 3.83
N TYR A 166 -8.66 -14.72 5.04
CA TYR A 166 -9.53 -14.05 6.01
C TYR A 166 -9.94 -12.66 5.55
N ARG A 167 -9.06 -11.91 4.87
CA ARG A 167 -9.43 -10.66 4.20
C ARG A 167 -10.56 -10.90 3.20
N THR A 168 -10.41 -11.90 2.33
CA THR A 168 -11.40 -12.26 1.31
C THR A 168 -12.75 -12.65 1.93
N LEU A 169 -12.74 -13.45 2.99
CA LEU A 169 -13.95 -13.87 3.71
C LEU A 169 -14.72 -12.70 4.31
N LEU A 170 -14.05 -11.62 4.75
CA LEU A 170 -14.70 -10.42 5.25
C LEU A 170 -15.51 -9.67 4.19
N PHE A 171 -15.11 -9.75 2.91
CA PHE A 171 -15.79 -9.07 1.81
C PHE A 171 -17.10 -9.75 1.39
N PHE A 172 -17.27 -11.03 1.70
CA PHE A 172 -18.52 -11.74 1.39
C PHE A 172 -19.58 -11.46 2.46
N ASP A 173 -20.73 -10.89 2.04
CA ASP A 173 -21.84 -10.53 2.94
C ASP A 173 -22.79 -11.71 3.30
N LYS A 174 -22.36 -12.96 3.09
CA LYS A 174 -23.27 -14.10 3.10
C LYS A 174 -23.42 -14.78 4.46
N ASP A 175 -22.42 -14.72 5.33
CA ASP A 175 -22.39 -15.49 6.57
C ASP A 175 -21.69 -14.73 7.71
N ASN A 176 -22.45 -14.42 8.76
CA ASN A 176 -21.95 -13.70 9.93
C ASN A 176 -20.99 -14.52 10.79
N GLU A 177 -21.17 -15.84 10.88
CA GLU A 177 -20.25 -16.71 11.63
C GLU A 177 -18.89 -16.78 10.93
N VAL A 178 -18.90 -16.90 9.61
CA VAL A 178 -17.69 -16.87 8.78
C VAL A 178 -16.97 -15.52 8.92
N LYS A 179 -17.68 -14.39 8.84
CA LYS A 179 -17.08 -13.06 9.07
C LYS A 179 -16.50 -12.93 10.47
N GLN A 180 -17.21 -13.41 11.50
CA GLN A 180 -16.76 -13.34 12.87
C GLN A 180 -15.51 -14.20 13.10
N HIS A 181 -15.45 -15.38 12.48
CA HIS A 181 -14.26 -16.24 12.47
C HIS A 181 -13.08 -15.53 11.78
N ALA A 182 -13.29 -14.99 10.58
CA ALA A 182 -12.26 -14.25 9.84
C ALA A 182 -11.73 -13.05 10.63
N PHE A 183 -12.61 -12.28 11.28
CA PHE A 183 -12.24 -11.18 12.16
C PHE A 183 -11.36 -11.67 13.33
N ASN A 184 -11.76 -12.72 14.03
CA ASN A 184 -11.00 -13.26 15.17
C ASN A 184 -9.63 -13.80 14.73
N SER A 185 -9.57 -14.46 13.58
CA SER A 185 -8.32 -14.96 13.00
C SER A 185 -7.38 -13.81 12.60
N LEU A 186 -7.89 -12.76 11.97
CA LEU A 186 -7.09 -11.56 11.68
C LEU A 186 -6.61 -10.87 12.96
N LEU A 187 -7.42 -10.83 14.01
CA LEU A 187 -7.01 -10.27 15.30
C LEU A 187 -5.87 -11.07 15.93
N PHE A 188 -5.92 -12.40 15.80
CA PHE A 188 -4.83 -13.29 16.20
C PHE A 188 -3.54 -12.97 15.42
N PHE A 189 -3.60 -12.87 14.09
CA PHE A 189 -2.45 -12.52 13.26
C PHE A 189 -1.89 -11.13 13.61
N ALA A 190 -2.75 -10.13 13.76
CA ALA A 190 -2.37 -8.77 14.12
C ALA A 190 -1.60 -8.70 15.45
N SER A 191 -1.90 -9.62 16.38
CA SER A 191 -1.33 -9.66 17.73
C SER A 191 -0.09 -10.56 17.87
N ASN A 192 -0.01 -11.65 17.07
CA ASN A 192 0.95 -12.74 17.28
C ASN A 192 1.78 -13.12 16.04
N GLY A 193 1.51 -12.53 14.87
CA GLY A 193 2.22 -12.89 13.64
C GLY A 193 3.65 -12.33 13.56
N ASN A 194 4.41 -12.82 12.58
CA ASN A 194 5.62 -12.14 12.10
C ASN A 194 5.25 -10.71 11.63
N PHE A 195 6.20 -9.78 11.75
CA PHE A 195 6.10 -8.37 11.36
C PHE A 195 5.23 -8.13 10.11
N LEU A 196 5.51 -8.83 9.00
CA LEU A 196 4.79 -8.64 7.73
C LEU A 196 3.30 -8.99 7.82
N TYR A 197 2.96 -10.18 8.30
CA TYR A 197 1.57 -10.66 8.37
C TYR A 197 0.76 -9.92 9.41
N SER A 198 1.40 -9.57 10.53
CA SER A 198 0.79 -8.76 11.59
C SER A 198 0.46 -7.36 11.08
N GLN A 199 1.36 -6.75 10.30
CA GLN A 199 1.10 -5.44 9.69
C GLN A 199 -0.09 -5.52 8.73
N LEU A 200 -0.11 -6.49 7.81
CA LEU A 200 -1.21 -6.64 6.86
C LEU A 200 -2.55 -6.89 7.59
N ALA A 201 -2.58 -7.78 8.58
CA ALA A 201 -3.78 -8.06 9.36
C ALA A 201 -4.28 -6.82 10.12
N ARG A 202 -3.37 -6.01 10.69
CA ARG A 202 -3.72 -4.72 11.31
C ARG A 202 -4.33 -3.76 10.31
N GLU A 203 -3.71 -3.60 9.14
CA GLU A 203 -4.21 -2.70 8.10
C GLU A 203 -5.65 -3.08 7.69
N ILE A 204 -5.90 -4.38 7.44
CA ILE A 204 -7.23 -4.92 7.12
C ILE A 204 -8.24 -4.62 8.23
N LEU A 205 -7.90 -4.92 9.49
CA LEU A 205 -8.82 -4.71 10.61
C LEU A 205 -9.13 -3.23 10.82
N ILE A 206 -8.12 -2.37 10.70
CA ILE A 206 -8.26 -0.92 10.86
C ILE A 206 -9.14 -0.35 9.74
N ASP A 207 -8.99 -0.82 8.49
CA ASP A 207 -9.82 -0.35 7.37
C ASP A 207 -11.29 -0.74 7.46
N ASN A 208 -11.58 -1.93 8.00
CA ASN A 208 -12.92 -2.49 7.97
C ASN A 208 -13.67 -2.37 9.31
N PHE A 209 -12.96 -2.18 10.42
CA PHE A 209 -13.51 -2.26 11.78
C PHE A 209 -12.94 -1.18 12.72
N SER A 210 -12.63 0.00 12.19
CA SER A 210 -12.04 1.12 12.95
C SER A 210 -12.81 1.50 14.22
N THR A 211 -14.13 1.27 14.25
CA THR A 211 -15.00 1.58 15.39
C THR A 211 -15.21 0.42 16.36
N HIS A 212 -14.70 -0.78 16.06
CA HIS A 212 -14.89 -1.96 16.90
C HIS A 212 -14.02 -1.87 18.16
N PRO A 213 -14.53 -2.12 19.39
CA PRO A 213 -13.79 -1.94 20.64
C PRO A 213 -12.42 -2.64 20.70
N LYS A 214 -12.35 -3.90 20.25
CA LYS A 214 -11.08 -4.65 20.17
C LYS A 214 -10.06 -4.02 19.22
N ILE A 215 -10.52 -3.34 18.16
CA ILE A 215 -9.64 -2.68 17.19
C ILE A 215 -9.18 -1.33 17.72
N ILE A 216 -10.03 -0.62 18.47
CA ILE A 216 -9.62 0.58 19.21
C ILE A 216 -8.51 0.22 20.20
N GLU A 217 -8.67 -0.85 20.99
CA GLU A 217 -7.65 -1.32 21.93
C GLU A 217 -6.33 -1.69 21.21
N LEU A 218 -6.44 -2.38 20.06
CA LEU A 218 -5.30 -2.71 19.21
C LEU A 218 -4.59 -1.44 18.71
N ILE A 219 -5.34 -0.46 18.19
CA ILE A 219 -4.81 0.83 17.73
C ILE A 219 -4.07 1.54 18.87
N GLN A 220 -4.68 1.65 20.05
CA GLN A 220 -4.07 2.28 21.21
C GLN A 220 -2.76 1.59 21.63
N ARG A 221 -2.75 0.25 21.65
CA ARG A 221 -1.57 -0.54 21.97
C ARG A 221 -0.43 -0.33 20.96
N GLU A 222 -0.74 -0.31 19.67
CA GLU A 222 0.25 -0.11 18.61
C GLU A 222 0.83 1.30 18.63
N ILE A 223 -0.02 2.28 18.92
CA ILE A 223 0.40 3.66 19.17
C ILE A 223 1.41 3.74 20.32
N ILE A 224 1.12 3.08 21.45
CA ILE A 224 2.00 3.07 22.63
C ILE A 224 3.33 2.37 22.31
N ARG A 225 3.29 1.23 21.61
CA ARG A 225 4.50 0.51 21.19
C ARG A 225 5.37 1.34 20.26
N GLY A 226 4.72 2.11 19.38
CA GLY A 226 5.41 2.99 18.46
C GLY A 226 6.12 2.22 17.34
N ASP A 227 5.78 0.96 17.06
CA ASP A 227 6.56 0.11 16.15
C ASP A 227 6.37 0.38 14.66
N ASP A 228 5.14 0.75 14.28
CA ASP A 228 4.72 0.91 12.89
C ASP A 228 4.19 2.33 12.67
N SER A 229 4.98 3.17 11.98
CA SER A 229 4.60 4.56 11.71
C SER A 229 3.32 4.71 10.91
N LYS A 230 3.04 3.79 9.97
CA LYS A 230 1.82 3.83 9.15
C LYS A 230 0.60 3.51 10.02
N ALA A 231 0.67 2.45 10.83
CA ALA A 231 -0.39 2.08 11.77
C ALA A 231 -0.65 3.19 12.81
N ILE A 232 0.40 3.82 13.34
CA ILE A 232 0.30 4.95 14.27
C ILE A 232 -0.47 6.09 13.63
N THR A 233 -0.06 6.53 12.44
CA THR A 233 -0.65 7.69 11.76
C THR A 233 -2.14 7.46 11.48
N LYS A 234 -2.46 6.28 10.95
CA LYS A 234 -3.83 5.89 10.63
C LYS A 234 -4.68 5.71 11.89
N GLY A 235 -4.14 5.04 12.90
CA GLY A 235 -4.79 4.83 14.19
C GLY A 235 -5.15 6.15 14.87
N PHE A 236 -4.26 7.13 14.78
CA PHE A 236 -4.52 8.46 15.31
C PHE A 236 -5.63 9.21 14.61
N LYS A 237 -5.60 9.20 13.28
CA LYS A 237 -6.66 9.79 12.47
C LYS A 237 -8.02 9.20 12.86
N ILE A 238 -8.10 7.87 13.02
CA ILE A 238 -9.31 7.18 13.45
C ILE A 238 -9.75 7.62 14.85
N LEU A 239 -8.85 7.63 15.84
CA LEU A 239 -9.21 8.05 17.20
C LEU A 239 -9.68 9.50 17.26
N ALA A 240 -9.10 10.39 16.45
CA ALA A 240 -9.52 11.78 16.32
C ALA A 240 -10.90 11.90 15.65
N GLU A 241 -11.14 11.19 14.54
CA GLU A 241 -12.45 11.15 13.85
C GLU A 241 -13.57 10.63 14.76
N MET A 242 -13.24 9.67 15.64
CA MET A 242 -14.16 9.13 16.65
C MET A 242 -14.41 10.08 17.82
N LYS A 243 -13.76 11.26 17.86
CA LYS A 243 -13.77 12.21 18.99
C LYS A 243 -13.42 11.53 20.32
N SER A 244 -12.54 10.52 20.27
CA SER A 244 -12.06 9.85 21.47
C SER A 244 -11.31 10.86 22.34
N SER A 245 -11.47 10.78 23.67
CA SER A 245 -10.61 11.54 24.59
C SER A 245 -9.18 10.98 24.60
N TRP A 246 -8.99 9.75 24.13
CA TRP A 246 -7.73 9.03 24.28
C TRP A 246 -6.51 9.79 23.72
N PRO A 247 -6.55 10.40 22.52
CA PRO A 247 -5.43 11.23 22.04
C PRO A 247 -5.13 12.42 22.97
N LYS A 248 -6.16 13.08 23.53
CA LYS A 248 -6.00 14.17 24.50
C LYS A 248 -5.40 13.68 25.82
N ASP A 249 -5.72 12.46 26.23
CA ASP A 249 -5.21 11.88 27.48
C ASP A 249 -3.79 11.30 27.31
N ASN A 250 -3.39 10.96 26.07
CA ASN A 250 -2.17 10.19 25.79
C ASN A 250 -1.17 10.87 24.83
N TYR A 251 -1.40 12.10 24.39
CA TYR A 251 -0.52 12.81 23.44
C TYR A 251 0.95 12.84 23.90
N LYS A 252 1.24 12.90 25.21
CA LYS A 252 2.61 12.91 25.75
C LYS A 252 3.43 11.67 25.38
N ILE A 253 2.80 10.50 25.28
CA ILE A 253 3.46 9.24 24.87
C ILE A 253 4.05 9.39 23.46
N LEU A 254 3.36 10.13 22.60
CA LEU A 254 3.73 10.30 21.19
C LEU A 254 4.89 11.24 21.00
N LEU A 255 4.90 12.29 21.80
CA LEU A 255 5.87 13.36 21.73
C LEU A 255 7.20 12.93 22.33
N THR A 256 7.14 11.98 23.27
CA THR A 256 8.30 11.31 23.83
C THR A 256 8.77 10.13 22.99
N SER A 257 8.03 9.73 21.94
CA SER A 257 8.45 8.66 21.04
C SER A 257 9.82 9.01 20.42
N PRO A 258 10.80 8.09 20.43
CA PRO A 258 12.08 8.30 19.76
C PRO A 258 11.93 8.40 18.23
N LYS A 259 10.82 7.93 17.67
CA LYS A 259 10.59 7.87 16.23
C LYS A 259 9.95 9.16 15.70
N LEU A 260 10.66 9.82 14.80
CA LEU A 260 10.24 11.09 14.21
C LEU A 260 8.86 11.01 13.51
N LEU A 261 8.58 9.90 12.81
CA LEU A 261 7.30 9.70 12.14
C LEU A 261 6.12 9.64 13.11
N THR A 262 6.31 9.05 14.30
CA THR A 262 5.28 9.05 15.36
C THR A 262 5.00 10.47 15.85
N VAL A 263 6.06 11.25 16.05
CA VAL A 263 5.96 12.66 16.47
C VAL A 263 5.25 13.48 15.39
N ALA A 264 5.63 13.31 14.12
CA ALA A 264 5.01 14.00 13.00
C ALA A 264 3.51 13.65 12.86
N ALA A 265 3.15 12.38 13.04
CA ALA A 265 1.77 11.92 13.02
C ALA A 265 0.91 12.51 14.16
N ALA A 266 1.53 12.91 15.27
CA ALA A 266 0.84 13.53 16.40
C ALA A 266 0.59 15.04 16.20
N ILE A 267 1.27 15.70 15.26
CA ILE A 267 1.18 17.15 15.05
C ILE A 267 -0.26 17.61 14.70
N PRO A 268 -1.00 16.96 13.78
CA PRO A 268 -2.39 17.32 13.50
C PRO A 268 -3.31 17.23 14.72
N ILE A 269 -2.99 16.35 15.68
CA ILE A 269 -3.76 16.23 16.93
C ILE A 269 -3.46 17.38 17.87
N LEU A 270 -2.20 17.79 17.98
CA LEU A 270 -1.83 18.97 18.77
C LEU A 270 -2.56 20.23 18.26
N GLN A 271 -2.74 20.33 16.95
CA GLN A 271 -3.53 21.37 16.29
C GLN A 271 -5.01 21.37 16.68
N GLU A 272 -5.56 20.22 17.03
CA GLU A 272 -6.98 20.09 17.41
C GLU A 272 -7.18 20.25 18.92
N ILE A 273 -6.30 19.68 19.74
CA ILE A 273 -6.47 19.67 21.20
C ILE A 273 -5.86 20.89 21.88
N CYS A 274 -4.86 21.53 21.27
CA CYS A 274 -4.12 22.69 21.78
C CYS A 274 -3.76 22.55 23.28
N PRO A 275 -2.90 21.57 23.64
CA PRO A 275 -2.66 21.25 25.04
C PRO A 275 -1.95 22.40 25.77
N PRO A 276 -2.12 22.55 27.09
CA PRO A 276 -1.56 23.68 27.84
C PRO A 276 -0.02 23.72 27.82
N ASP A 277 0.64 22.59 27.61
CA ASP A 277 2.10 22.47 27.46
C ASP A 277 2.57 22.47 26.00
N LEU A 278 1.74 22.93 25.06
CA LEU A 278 2.02 22.95 23.62
C LEU A 278 3.39 23.55 23.27
N GLU A 279 3.75 24.71 23.82
CA GLU A 279 5.03 25.35 23.48
C GLU A 279 6.24 24.51 23.90
N LYS A 280 6.19 23.93 25.10
CA LYS A 280 7.24 23.03 25.58
C LYS A 280 7.42 21.82 24.66
N ILE A 281 6.31 21.31 24.15
CA ILE A 281 6.28 20.18 23.23
C ILE A 281 6.89 20.55 21.89
N LEU A 282 6.41 21.64 21.27
CA LEU A 282 6.90 22.09 19.98
C LEU A 282 8.40 22.42 20.03
N SER A 283 8.88 23.02 21.12
CA SER A 283 10.31 23.23 21.35
C SER A 283 11.10 21.92 21.42
N ASN A 284 10.57 20.89 22.08
CA ASN A 284 11.23 19.56 22.13
C ASN A 284 11.28 18.93 20.73
N ILE A 285 10.18 18.96 19.96
CA ILE A 285 10.16 18.47 18.58
C ILE A 285 11.20 19.21 17.73
N ALA A 286 11.21 20.54 17.76
CA ALA A 286 12.15 21.37 16.99
C ALA A 286 13.61 21.08 17.36
N SER A 287 13.90 20.74 18.62
CA SER A 287 15.26 20.40 19.06
C SER A 287 15.74 19.03 18.55
N ARG A 288 14.80 18.14 18.23
CA ARG A 288 15.07 16.77 17.76
C ARG A 288 15.14 16.68 16.24
N ASP A 289 14.42 17.56 15.56
CA ASP A 289 14.38 17.64 14.10
C ASP A 289 14.22 19.09 13.63
N SER A 290 15.25 19.58 12.97
CA SER A 290 15.31 20.93 12.41
C SER A 290 14.92 20.97 10.93
N THR A 291 14.35 19.89 10.38
CA THR A 291 13.90 19.91 8.98
C THR A 291 12.89 21.03 8.74
N LEU A 292 12.92 21.56 7.52
CA LEU A 292 12.00 22.60 7.06
C LEU A 292 10.53 22.17 7.22
N LEU A 293 10.24 20.89 7.00
CA LEU A 293 8.90 20.31 7.11
C LEU A 293 8.38 20.38 8.55
N THR A 294 9.20 19.98 9.51
CA THR A 294 8.87 20.04 10.94
C THR A 294 8.71 21.49 11.41
N THR A 295 9.58 22.40 10.96
CA THR A 295 9.47 23.83 11.30
C THR A 295 8.17 24.46 10.81
N LYS A 296 7.76 24.15 9.56
CA LYS A 296 6.49 24.62 8.99
C LYS A 296 5.30 24.07 9.75
N ALA A 297 5.29 22.76 10.02
CA ALA A 297 4.20 22.11 10.73
C ALA A 297 4.05 22.67 12.17
N ILE A 298 5.17 22.90 12.87
CA ILE A 298 5.18 23.56 14.19
C ILE A 298 4.57 24.97 14.12
N SER A 299 4.94 25.76 13.10
CA SER A 299 4.39 27.11 12.91
C SER A 299 2.87 27.07 12.70
N GLU A 300 2.38 26.16 11.87
CA GLU A 300 0.95 25.99 11.61
C GLU A 300 0.17 25.61 12.89
N VAL A 301 0.76 24.75 13.74
CA VAL A 301 0.16 24.40 15.04
C VAL A 301 0.01 25.62 15.95
N ARG A 302 1.07 26.42 16.07
CA ARG A 302 1.03 27.65 16.89
C ARG A 302 -0.06 28.59 16.42
N THR A 303 -0.11 28.88 15.12
CA THR A 303 -1.09 29.80 14.55
C THR A 303 -2.51 29.31 14.82
N LYS A 304 -2.80 28.02 14.59
CA LYS A 304 -4.14 27.46 14.82
C LYS A 304 -4.55 27.50 16.29
N CYS A 305 -3.64 27.16 17.21
CA CYS A 305 -3.94 27.17 18.64
C CYS A 305 -4.06 28.56 19.24
N GLN A 306 -3.40 29.58 18.68
CA GLN A 306 -3.60 30.98 19.08
C GLN A 306 -4.97 31.52 18.64
N GLN A 307 -5.52 31.00 17.54
CA GLN A 307 -6.81 31.42 16.99
C GLN A 307 -8.00 30.67 17.61
N THR A 308 -7.76 29.55 18.29
CA THR A 308 -8.81 28.73 18.91
C THR A 308 -9.04 29.21 20.35
N PRO A 309 -10.24 29.70 20.71
CA PRO A 309 -10.55 30.08 22.09
C PRO A 309 -10.29 28.90 23.02
N GLN A 310 -9.56 29.11 24.11
CA GLN A 310 -9.38 28.08 25.14
C GLN A 310 -10.74 27.83 25.81
N ASN A 311 -11.37 26.72 25.44
CA ASN A 311 -12.55 26.17 26.13
C ASN A 311 -12.13 25.29 27.30
#